data_AF-A0A5B7A2X4-F1
#
_entry.id   AF-A0A5B7A2X4-F1
#
_cell.length_a   1.000
_cell.length_b   1.000
_cell.length_c   1.000
_cell.angle_alpha   90.00
_cell.angle_beta   90.00
_cell.angle_gamma   90.00
#
_symmetry.space_group_name_H-M   'P 1'
#
loop_
_entity.id
_entity.type
_entity.pdbx_description
1 polymer ?
#
loop_
_entity_poly.entity_id
_entity_poly.type
_entity_poly.pdbx_seq_one_letter_code
_entity_poly.pdbx_strand_id
1 'polypeptide(L)'
;LLDNSLCIGHCPRETPGRFEVWVMKDYGVKDSWTRVITMAADSVNNIPYHPVIRLDNGEIFMWKLSLVLLSFDSTTGRRKRVETYNPVTEFLHVAIPFVPSLVSLKDIVGEHQFKNLERGRRVRINQKCFEKRSS
;
A
#
# COMPACT_ATOMS: atom_id res chain seq x y z
N LEU A 1 -4.13 -0.63 -2.99
CA LEU A 1 -4.01 -0.20 -4.40
C LEU A 1 -4.87 1.03 -4.60
N LEU A 2 -4.45 1.94 -5.49
CA LEU A 2 -5.28 3.08 -5.87
C LEU A 2 -6.42 2.55 -6.73
N ASP A 3 -7.63 2.49 -6.16
CA ASP A 3 -8.84 2.09 -6.86
C ASP A 3 -8.69 0.72 -7.58
N ASN A 4 -7.99 -0.22 -6.92
CA ASN A 4 -7.62 -1.54 -7.46
C ASN A 4 -6.92 -1.55 -8.84
N SER A 5 -6.35 -0.42 -9.24
CA SER A 5 -5.71 -0.23 -10.53
C SER A 5 -4.19 -0.33 -10.42
N LEU A 6 -3.53 -0.75 -11.50
CA LEU A 6 -2.07 -0.73 -11.59
C LEU A 6 -1.57 0.72 -11.54
N CYS A 7 -0.59 1.00 -10.69
CA CYS A 7 -0.02 2.33 -10.53
C CYS A 7 1.51 2.34 -10.57
N ILE A 8 2.09 3.44 -11.08
CA ILE A 8 3.54 3.68 -11.13
C ILE A 8 3.82 5.03 -10.47
N GLY A 9 4.80 5.04 -9.55
CA GLY A 9 5.41 6.26 -9.04
C GLY A 9 6.59 6.67 -9.94
N HIS A 10 6.65 7.95 -10.30
CA HIS A 10 7.65 8.48 -11.21
C HIS A 10 8.21 9.82 -10.70
N CYS A 11 9.54 9.97 -10.75
CA CYS A 11 10.23 11.24 -10.50
C CYS A 11 10.88 11.69 -11.82
N PRO A 12 10.29 12.65 -12.56
CA PRO A 12 10.86 13.12 -13.81
C PRO A 12 12.23 13.76 -13.61
N ARG A 13 13.18 13.50 -14.51
CA ARG A 13 14.53 14.09 -14.43
C ARG A 13 14.52 15.58 -14.75
N GLU A 14 13.60 15.99 -15.61
CA GLU A 14 13.45 17.34 -16.15
C GLU A 14 12.89 18.32 -15.10
N THR A 15 12.14 17.80 -14.12
CA THR A 15 11.61 18.57 -13.00
C THR A 15 12.06 17.94 -11.68
N PRO A 16 13.33 18.14 -11.29
CA PRO A 16 13.83 17.70 -9.99
C PRO A 16 12.95 18.22 -8.87
N GLY A 17 12.69 17.41 -7.86
CA GLY A 17 11.77 17.81 -6.79
C GLY A 17 10.30 17.64 -7.13
N ARG A 18 9.94 16.88 -8.18
CA ARG A 18 8.55 16.48 -8.48
C ARG A 18 8.40 14.97 -8.41
N PHE A 19 7.33 14.53 -7.78
CA PHE A 19 6.88 13.15 -7.80
C PHE A 19 5.46 13.07 -8.38
N GLU A 20 5.25 12.11 -9.26
CA GLU A 20 3.99 11.85 -9.93
C GLU A 20 3.55 10.41 -9.71
N VAL A 21 2.25 10.21 -9.58
CA VAL A 21 1.65 8.86 -9.65
C VAL A 21 0.75 8.77 -10.85
N TRP A 22 0.98 7.72 -11.62
CA TRP A 22 0.22 7.36 -12.79
C TRP A 22 -0.57 6.08 -12.51
N VAL A 23 -1.82 6.03 -12.99
CA VAL A 23 -2.70 4.87 -12.89
C VAL A 23 -3.13 4.46 -14.29
N MET A 24 -3.06 3.16 -14.59
CA MET A 24 -3.61 2.59 -15.81
C MET A 24 -5.12 2.37 -15.61
N LYS A 25 -5.95 3.05 -16.41
CA LYS A 25 -7.42 2.90 -16.34
C LYS A 25 -7.90 1.65 -17.07
N ASP A 26 -7.31 1.35 -18.22
CA ASP A 26 -7.66 0.22 -19.06
C ASP A 26 -6.42 -0.66 -19.27
N TYR A 27 -6.48 -1.89 -18.76
CA TYR A 27 -5.34 -2.79 -18.76
C TYR A 27 -4.88 -3.14 -20.18
N GLY A 28 -3.61 -2.87 -20.48
CA GLY A 28 -3.00 -3.12 -21.78
C GLY A 28 -3.17 -1.98 -22.80
N VAL A 29 -3.96 -0.94 -22.49
CA VAL A 29 -4.12 0.25 -23.35
C VAL A 29 -3.11 1.31 -22.93
N LYS A 30 -2.13 1.58 -23.80
CA LYS A 30 -1.05 2.55 -23.54
C LYS A 30 -1.58 3.95 -23.22
N ASP A 31 -2.64 4.38 -23.87
CA ASP A 31 -3.16 5.74 -23.71
C ASP A 31 -4.11 5.89 -22.51
N SER A 32 -4.34 4.81 -21.76
CA SER A 32 -5.18 4.84 -20.55
C SER A 32 -4.43 5.27 -19.28
N TRP A 33 -3.12 5.47 -19.36
CA TRP A 33 -2.32 5.97 -18.26
C TRP A 33 -2.72 7.41 -17.95
N THR A 34 -3.27 7.62 -16.76
CA THR A 34 -3.67 8.95 -16.28
C THR A 34 -2.88 9.33 -15.04
N ARG A 35 -2.36 10.56 -15.03
CA ARG A 35 -1.67 11.11 -13.86
C ARG A 35 -2.71 11.51 -12.82
N VAL A 36 -2.67 10.85 -11.67
CA VAL A 36 -3.65 11.06 -10.59
C VAL A 36 -3.08 11.87 -9.43
N ILE A 37 -1.76 11.95 -9.31
CA ILE A 37 -1.10 12.69 -8.24
C ILE A 37 0.10 13.45 -8.79
N THR A 38 0.27 14.67 -8.30
CA THR A 38 1.51 15.44 -8.42
C THR A 38 1.84 16.02 -7.04
N MET A 39 3.07 15.86 -6.60
CA MET A 39 3.58 16.50 -5.38
C MET A 39 5.00 17.00 -5.59
N ALA A 40 5.38 17.98 -4.76
CA ALA A 40 6.77 18.30 -4.57
C ALA A 40 7.45 17.13 -3.83
N ALA A 41 8.50 16.56 -4.43
CA ALA A 41 9.37 15.62 -3.75
C ALA A 41 10.19 16.39 -2.71
N ASP A 42 10.29 15.83 -1.50
CA ASP A 42 11.15 16.39 -0.47
C ASP A 42 12.61 16.28 -0.95
N SER A 43 13.27 17.44 -1.09
CA SER A 43 14.62 17.64 -1.63
C SER A 43 15.70 16.79 -0.97
N VAL A 44 15.40 16.18 0.17
CA VAL A 44 16.41 15.61 1.05
C VAL A 44 16.95 14.27 0.55
N ASN A 45 16.25 13.50 -0.31
CA ASN A 45 16.77 12.17 -0.71
C ASN A 45 16.41 11.61 -2.10
N ASN A 46 15.67 12.30 -2.98
CA ASN A 46 15.23 11.76 -4.30
C ASN A 46 14.56 10.36 -4.29
N ILE A 47 14.27 9.79 -3.12
CA ILE A 47 13.60 8.50 -2.98
C ILE A 47 12.13 8.68 -3.37
N PRO A 48 11.61 7.88 -4.33
CA PRO A 48 10.22 7.98 -4.73
C PRO A 48 9.28 7.55 -3.61
N TYR A 49 8.09 8.13 -3.59
CA TYR A 49 7.01 7.62 -2.76
C TYR A 49 6.35 6.41 -3.46
N HIS A 50 5.87 5.46 -2.68
CA HIS A 50 5.06 4.36 -3.16
C HIS A 50 3.63 4.52 -2.64
N PRO A 51 2.64 4.78 -3.50
CA PRO A 51 1.24 4.81 -3.07
C PRO A 51 0.82 3.40 -2.61
N VAL A 52 0.27 3.32 -1.41
CA VAL A 52 -0.12 2.05 -0.76
C VAL A 52 -1.62 1.80 -0.98
N ILE A 53 -2.44 2.76 -0.56
CA ILE A 53 -3.91 2.63 -0.59
C ILE A 53 -4.56 4.02 -0.60
N ARG A 54 -5.71 4.12 -1.28
CA ARG A 54 -6.64 5.24 -1.14
C ARG A 54 -7.61 4.92 -0.01
N LEU A 55 -7.78 5.84 0.92
CA LEU A 55 -8.74 5.75 2.01
C LEU A 55 -10.12 6.25 1.55
N ASP A 56 -11.16 5.88 2.28
CA ASP A 56 -12.54 6.26 1.97
C ASP A 56 -12.76 7.79 2.00
N ASN A 57 -11.94 8.52 2.77
CA ASN A 57 -11.95 9.98 2.80
C ASN A 57 -11.23 10.63 1.59
N GLY A 58 -10.74 9.83 0.64
CA GLY A 58 -10.01 10.27 -0.54
C GLY A 58 -8.52 10.51 -0.33
N GLU A 59 -8.04 10.58 0.91
CA GLU A 59 -6.61 10.68 1.21
C GLU A 59 -5.87 9.40 0.76
N ILE A 60 -4.59 9.55 0.46
CA ILE A 60 -3.75 8.47 -0.07
C ILE A 60 -2.60 8.22 0.87
N PHE A 61 -2.45 6.98 1.33
CA PHE A 61 -1.29 6.56 2.07
C PHE A 61 -0.12 6.30 1.14
N MET A 62 1.03 6.86 1.51
CA MET A 62 2.25 6.82 0.73
C MET A 62 3.41 6.40 1.61
N TRP A 63 4.19 5.45 1.10
CA TRP A 63 5.34 4.90 1.77
C TRP A 63 6.62 5.39 1.12
N LYS A 64 7.52 5.97 1.90
CA LYS A 64 8.87 6.31 1.45
C LYS A 64 9.84 5.29 2.04
N LEU A 65 10.22 4.29 1.24
CA LEU A 65 11.19 3.20 1.49
C LEU A 65 11.81 3.17 2.92
N SER A 66 11.13 2.56 3.89
CA SER A 66 11.55 2.39 5.31
C SER A 66 11.63 3.63 6.20
N LEU A 67 11.33 4.83 5.70
CA LEU A 67 11.54 6.07 6.45
C LEU A 67 10.26 6.65 7.05
N VAL A 68 9.20 6.71 6.24
CA VAL A 68 7.98 7.41 6.65
C VAL A 68 6.75 6.92 5.90
N LEU A 69 5.67 6.72 6.65
CA LEU A 69 4.31 6.66 6.12
C LEU A 69 3.70 8.06 6.16
N LEU A 70 3.10 8.47 5.06
CA LEU A 70 2.44 9.76 4.91
C LEU A 70 1.00 9.55 4.47
N SER A 71 0.11 10.39 4.99
CA SER A 71 -1.19 10.65 4.36
C SER A 71 -1.05 11.87 3.44
N PHE A 72 -1.53 11.72 2.20
CA PHE A 72 -1.53 12.76 1.18
C PHE A 72 -2.96 13.06 0.75
N ASP A 73 -3.38 14.30 0.91
CA ASP A 73 -4.61 14.83 0.34
C ASP A 73 -4.32 15.33 -1.07
N SER A 74 -4.84 14.63 -2.08
CA SER A 74 -4.64 15.00 -3.49
C SER A 74 -5.37 16.26 -3.92
N THR A 75 -6.39 16.69 -3.17
CA THR A 75 -7.20 17.89 -3.47
C THR A 75 -6.50 19.14 -2.95
N THR A 76 -5.98 19.09 -1.72
CA THR A 76 -5.32 20.24 -1.09
C THR A 76 -3.79 20.22 -1.24
N GLY A 77 -3.21 19.09 -1.65
CA GLY A 77 -1.77 18.87 -1.67
C GLY A 77 -1.14 18.70 -0.28
N ARG A 78 -1.95 18.65 0.79
CA ARG A 78 -1.46 18.57 2.17
C ARG A 78 -0.88 17.19 2.45
N ARG A 79 0.25 17.19 3.15
CA ARG A 79 0.96 15.98 3.61
C ARG A 79 0.93 15.93 5.12
N LYS A 80 0.65 14.74 5.68
CA LYS A 80 0.66 14.49 7.12
C LYS A 80 1.51 13.25 7.39
N ARG A 81 2.46 13.34 8.32
CA ARG A 81 3.20 12.17 8.80
C ARG A 81 2.26 11.28 9.60
N VAL A 82 2.20 10.01 9.25
CA VAL A 82 1.48 9.00 10.03
C VAL A 82 2.50 8.35 10.94
N GLU A 83 2.22 8.39 12.24
CA GLU A 83 3.05 7.71 13.22
C GLU A 83 2.90 6.20 13.05
N THR A 84 4.03 5.54 12.83
CA THR A 84 4.11 4.08 12.74
C THR A 84 5.04 3.59 13.82
N TYR A 85 4.80 2.38 14.31
CA TYR A 85 5.79 1.67 15.11
C TYR A 85 7.06 1.54 14.27
N ASN A 86 8.16 2.14 14.72
CA ASN A 86 9.44 2.13 14.01
C ASN A 86 10.21 0.88 14.43
N PRO A 87 10.28 -0.18 13.62
CA PRO A 87 11.15 -1.29 13.93
C PRO A 87 12.60 -0.79 13.85
N VAL A 88 13.36 -0.97 14.93
CA VAL A 88 14.76 -0.55 15.09
C VAL A 88 15.70 -1.40 14.21
N THR A 89 15.33 -1.69 12.97
CA THR A 89 16.04 -2.66 12.13
C THR A 89 16.32 -2.10 10.74
N GLU A 90 17.57 -2.24 10.31
CA GLU A 90 18.19 -1.69 9.09
C GLU A 90 17.66 -2.30 7.77
N PHE A 91 16.47 -2.91 7.76
CA PHE A 91 15.96 -3.60 6.58
C PHE A 91 15.03 -2.73 5.72
N LEU A 92 15.02 -3.02 4.41
CA LEU A 92 14.07 -2.47 3.47
C LEU A 92 12.67 -3.06 3.76
N HIS A 93 11.77 -2.22 4.25
CA HIS A 93 10.39 -2.57 4.57
C HIS A 93 9.47 -2.15 3.42
N VAL A 94 8.56 -3.04 3.05
CA VAL A 94 7.49 -2.78 2.09
C VAL A 94 6.18 -2.64 2.84
N ALA A 95 5.47 -1.54 2.61
CA ALA A 95 4.10 -1.39 3.07
C ALA A 95 3.17 -2.16 2.13
N ILE A 96 2.44 -3.13 2.67
CA ILE A 96 1.46 -3.92 1.92
C ILE A 96 0.06 -3.49 2.36
N PRO A 97 -0.82 -3.04 1.44
CA PRO A 97 -2.19 -2.75 1.80
C PRO A 97 -2.90 -4.04 2.23
N PHE A 98 -3.60 -4.00 3.36
CA PHE A 98 -4.49 -5.09 3.73
C PHE A 98 -5.71 -5.06 2.81
N VAL A 99 -5.90 -6.12 2.04
CA VAL A 99 -7.09 -6.33 1.20
C VAL A 99 -7.95 -7.37 1.90
N PRO A 100 -9.14 -7.01 2.42
CA PRO A 100 -10.03 -7.97 3.05
C PRO A 100 -10.44 -9.04 2.05
N SER A 101 -10.40 -10.30 2.47
CA SER A 101 -10.97 -11.41 1.69
C SER A 101 -12.44 -11.58 2.05
N LEU A 102 -13.28 -11.91 1.05
CA LEU A 102 -14.66 -12.35 1.29
C LEU A 102 -14.72 -13.74 1.96
N VAL A 103 -13.60 -14.47 1.94
CA VAL A 103 -13.49 -15.75 2.64
C VAL A 103 -13.22 -15.45 4.11
N SER A 104 -14.13 -15.87 4.99
CA SER A 104 -13.94 -15.75 6.42
C SER A 104 -12.64 -16.43 6.83
N LEU A 105 -11.81 -15.73 7.61
CA LEU A 105 -10.60 -16.33 8.16
C LEU A 105 -10.94 -17.60 8.96
N LYS A 106 -12.09 -17.63 9.64
CA LYS A 106 -12.63 -18.81 10.34
C LYS A 106 -12.74 -20.03 9.42
N ASP A 107 -13.18 -19.82 8.18
CA ASP A 107 -13.37 -20.90 7.20
C ASP A 107 -12.03 -21.42 6.64
N ILE A 108 -10.96 -20.62 6.72
CA ILE A 108 -9.61 -20.97 6.28
C ILE A 108 -8.83 -21.67 7.40
N VAL A 109 -8.83 -21.10 8.60
CA VAL A 109 -8.01 -21.60 9.72
C VAL A 109 -8.73 -22.63 10.59
N GLY A 110 -10.05 -22.75 10.44
CA GLY A 110 -10.92 -23.56 11.29
C GLY A 110 -11.27 -22.88 12.61
N GLU A 111 -12.42 -23.25 13.18
CA GLU A 111 -13.01 -22.59 14.34
C GLU A 111 -12.12 -22.61 15.59
N HIS A 112 -11.36 -23.69 15.80
CA HIS A 112 -10.46 -23.80 16.95
C HIS A 112 -9.31 -22.78 16.90
N GLN A 113 -8.69 -22.60 15.72
CA GLN A 113 -7.59 -21.64 15.55
C GLN A 113 -8.09 -20.21 15.54
N PHE A 114 -9.27 -19.96 14.96
CA PHE A 114 -9.90 -18.64 14.94
C PHE A 114 -10.18 -18.12 16.37
N LYS A 115 -10.68 -18.97 17.28
CA LYS A 115 -10.87 -18.61 18.70
C LYS A 115 -9.57 -18.23 19.41
N ASN A 116 -8.43 -18.78 18.99
CA ASN A 116 -7.12 -18.38 19.53
C ASN A 116 -6.67 -17.01 19.02
N LEU A 117 -6.95 -16.71 17.74
CA LEU A 117 -6.72 -15.38 17.14
C LEU A 117 -7.55 -14.29 17.82
N GLU A 118 -8.85 -14.51 18.05
CA GLU A 118 -9.72 -13.55 18.76
C GLU A 118 -9.23 -13.22 20.17
N ARG A 119 -8.54 -14.17 20.81
CA ARG A 119 -7.95 -14.02 22.15
C ARG A 119 -6.56 -13.35 22.13
N GLY A 120 -6.14 -12.80 20.98
CA GLY A 120 -4.85 -12.14 20.81
C GLY A 120 -3.64 -13.10 20.87
N ARG A 121 -3.86 -14.41 20.75
CA ARG A 121 -2.76 -15.39 20.78
C ARG A 121 -2.16 -15.54 19.40
N ARG A 122 -0.83 -15.65 19.34
CA ARG A 122 -0.08 -15.82 18.10
C ARG A 122 -0.42 -17.16 17.46
N VAL A 123 -0.94 -17.15 16.24
CA VAL A 123 -1.24 -18.36 15.45
C VAL A 123 -0.30 -18.41 14.25
N ARG A 124 0.34 -19.56 14.00
CA ARG A 124 1.11 -19.81 12.78
C ARG A 124 0.20 -20.49 11.76
N ILE A 125 -0.02 -19.82 10.63
CA ILE A 125 -0.76 -20.38 9.50
C ILE A 125 0.28 -20.94 8.51
N ASN A 126 0.22 -22.25 8.23
CA ASN A 126 1.12 -22.90 7.29
C ASN A 126 0.53 -22.87 5.87
N GLN A 127 1.38 -22.72 4.86
CA GLN A 127 1.02 -22.57 3.45
C GLN A 127 0.14 -23.71 2.89
N LYS A 128 0.27 -24.94 3.42
CA LYS A 128 -0.55 -26.11 3.06
C LYS A 128 -2.06 -25.94 3.31
N CYS A 129 -2.48 -24.95 4.11
CA CYS A 129 -3.89 -24.67 4.36
C CYS A 129 -4.62 -24.12 3.12
N PHE A 130 -3.90 -23.57 2.14
CA PHE A 130 -4.49 -22.95 0.94
C PHE A 130 -4.65 -23.93 -0.24
N GLU A 131 -4.06 -25.12 -0.18
CA GLU A 131 -4.04 -26.09 -1.30
C GLU A 131 -5.27 -27.01 -1.34
N LYS A 132 -6.12 -27.01 -0.29
CA LYS A 132 -7.21 -27.99 -0.14
C LYS A 132 -8.51 -27.69 -0.88
N ARG A 133 -8.56 -26.73 -1.81
CA ARG A 133 -9.82 -26.35 -2.50
C ARG A 133 -9.79 -26.41 -4.04
N SER A 134 -8.86 -27.15 -4.63
CA SER A 134 -8.96 -27.55 -6.03
C SER A 134 -9.35 -29.03 -6.13
N SER A 135 -10.65 -29.29 -6.00
CA SER A 135 -11.31 -30.56 -6.34
C SER A 135 -12.73 -30.25 -6.77
#